data_AF-A0A2V9ALV4-F1
#
_entry.id   AF-A0A2V9ALV4-F1
#
_cell.length_a   1.000
_cell.length_b   1.000
_cell.length_c   1.000
_cell.angle_alpha   90.00
_cell.angle_beta   90.00
_cell.angle_gamma   90.00
#
_symmetry.space_group_name_H-M   'P 1'
#
loop_
_entity.id
_entity.type
_entity.pdbx_description
1 polymer ?
#
loop_
_entity_poly.entity_id
_entity_poly.type
_entity_poly.pdbx_seq_one_letter_code
_entity_poly.pdbx_strand_id
1 'polypeptide(L)'
;MTPEEVRLLFDYNSWANQRSLEAASQLSDEQFIKALGSSFPSVRDTLVHICGAEWVWLERCHGRSPASIPDISQVRSMAALREHWKPQAERLLIFIRGLTQDDLDRVMEYRTFNFGVYKNPMWQ
;
A
#
# COMPACT_ATOMS: atom_id res chain seq x y z
N MET A 1 16.54 -12.07 1.65
CA MET A 1 15.26 -12.39 0.98
C MET A 1 15.55 -12.55 -0.49
N THR A 2 15.01 -13.57 -1.16
CA THR A 2 15.21 -13.78 -2.61
C THR A 2 14.09 -13.12 -3.44
N PRO A 3 14.30 -12.86 -4.74
CA PRO A 3 13.23 -12.38 -5.62
C PRO A 3 12.00 -13.29 -5.63
N GLU A 4 12.19 -14.61 -5.55
CA GLU A 4 11.08 -15.57 -5.50
C GLU A 4 10.27 -15.44 -4.20
N GLU A 5 10.93 -15.28 -3.06
CA GLU A 5 10.27 -15.04 -1.76
C GLU A 5 9.48 -13.72 -1.78
N VAL A 6 10.08 -12.65 -2.31
CA VAL A 6 9.42 -11.34 -2.47
C VAL A 6 8.18 -11.47 -3.35
N ARG A 7 8.28 -12.12 -4.52
CA ARG A 7 7.13 -12.33 -5.41
C ARG A 7 6.02 -13.10 -4.72
N LEU A 8 6.35 -14.18 -4.00
CA LEU A 8 5.37 -14.97 -3.26
C LEU A 8 4.62 -14.13 -2.21
N LEU A 9 5.34 -13.33 -1.41
CA LEU A 9 4.74 -12.47 -0.40
C LEU A 9 3.80 -11.42 -1.01
N PHE A 10 4.17 -10.83 -2.14
CA PHE A 10 3.36 -9.79 -2.79
C PHE A 10 2.20 -10.35 -3.62
N ASP A 11 2.32 -11.55 -4.18
CA ASP A 11 1.19 -12.28 -4.76
C ASP A 11 0.17 -12.63 -3.66
N TYR A 12 0.64 -13.09 -2.49
CA TYR A 12 -0.22 -13.29 -1.31
C TYR A 12 -0.87 -11.98 -0.84
N ASN A 13 -0.11 -10.89 -0.74
CA ASN A 13 -0.64 -9.57 -0.37
C ASN A 13 -1.73 -9.12 -1.35
N SER A 14 -1.53 -9.29 -2.66
CA SER A 14 -2.54 -8.97 -3.67
C SER A 14 -3.82 -9.79 -3.48
N TRP A 15 -3.70 -11.10 -3.27
CA TRP A 15 -4.83 -11.97 -2.97
C TRP A 15 -5.57 -11.56 -1.69
N ALA A 16 -4.84 -11.26 -0.61
CA ALA A 16 -5.40 -10.87 0.68
C ALA A 16 -6.14 -9.53 0.59
N ASN A 17 -5.57 -8.56 -0.13
CA ASN A 17 -6.21 -7.27 -0.39
C ASN A 17 -7.49 -7.45 -1.21
N GLN A 18 -7.47 -8.27 -2.26
CA GLN A 18 -8.67 -8.55 -3.07
C GLN A 18 -9.79 -9.14 -2.23
N ARG A 19 -9.50 -10.11 -1.36
CA ARG A 19 -10.48 -10.68 -0.42
C ARG A 19 -11.04 -9.65 0.55
N SER A 20 -10.18 -8.80 1.08
CA SER A 20 -10.59 -7.72 1.99
C SER A 20 -11.49 -6.71 1.29
N LEU A 21 -11.14 -6.31 0.06
CA LEU A 21 -11.95 -5.42 -0.79
C LEU A 21 -13.28 -6.05 -1.18
N GLU A 22 -13.32 -7.35 -1.43
CA GLU A 22 -14.55 -8.09 -1.72
C GLU A 22 -15.48 -8.12 -0.51
N ALA A 23 -14.97 -8.46 0.67
CA ALA A 23 -15.75 -8.43 1.90
C ALA A 23 -16.30 -7.02 2.19
N ALA A 24 -15.46 -5.99 2.04
CA ALA A 24 -15.87 -4.60 2.28
C ALA A 24 -16.88 -4.08 1.23
N SER A 25 -16.93 -4.65 0.04
CA SER A 25 -17.90 -4.24 -1.00
C SER A 25 -19.36 -4.58 -0.67
N GLN A 26 -19.61 -5.34 0.38
CA GLN A 26 -20.96 -5.61 0.90
C GLN A 26 -21.49 -4.50 1.81
N LEU A 27 -20.66 -3.53 2.18
CA LEU A 27 -21.06 -2.41 3.03
C LEU A 27 -21.74 -1.31 2.21
N SER A 28 -22.76 -0.67 2.78
CA SER A 28 -23.21 0.63 2.26
C SER A 28 -22.15 1.71 2.48
N ASP A 29 -22.20 2.81 1.73
CA ASP A 29 -21.28 3.94 1.93
C ASP A 29 -21.32 4.47 3.38
N GLU A 30 -22.49 4.47 4.01
CA GLU A 30 -22.68 4.85 5.41
C GLU A 30 -21.95 3.91 6.38
N GLN A 31 -22.04 2.58 6.14
CA GLN A 31 -21.34 1.58 6.94
C GLN A 31 -19.83 1.62 6.70
N PHE A 32 -19.42 1.89 5.45
CA PHE A 32 -18.03 1.96 5.04
C PHE A 32 -17.26 3.05 5.77
N ILE A 33 -17.88 4.23 5.95
CA ILE A 33 -17.29 5.38 6.67
C ILE A 33 -17.64 5.43 8.16
N LYS A 34 -18.46 4.50 8.67
CA LYS A 34 -18.93 4.51 10.05
C LYS A 34 -17.75 4.39 11.01
N ALA A 35 -17.71 5.28 12.00
CA ALA A 35 -16.74 5.19 13.09
C ALA A 35 -17.04 3.96 13.99
N LEU A 36 -16.03 3.12 14.20
CA LEU A 36 -16.07 1.89 14.98
C LEU A 36 -15.13 1.91 16.20
N GLY A 37 -14.34 2.99 16.38
CA GLY A 37 -13.47 3.15 17.55
C GLY A 37 -12.21 2.29 17.54
N SER A 38 -11.73 1.89 16.35
CA SER A 38 -10.47 1.13 16.18
C SER A 38 -9.27 2.05 15.94
N SER A 39 -8.06 1.49 15.79
CA SER A 39 -6.83 2.22 15.48
C SER A 39 -6.98 3.11 14.24
N PHE A 40 -7.70 2.62 13.23
CA PHE A 40 -8.29 3.45 12.18
C PHE A 40 -9.80 3.57 12.45
N PRO A 41 -10.39 4.77 12.40
CA PRO A 41 -11.75 4.98 12.88
C PRO A 41 -12.81 4.15 12.14
N SER A 42 -12.63 3.83 10.85
CA SER A 42 -13.60 3.10 10.04
C SER A 42 -12.96 2.01 9.16
N VAL A 43 -13.78 1.17 8.52
CA VAL A 43 -13.34 0.20 7.50
C VAL A 43 -12.67 0.95 6.35
N ARG A 44 -13.28 2.05 5.91
CA ARG A 44 -12.70 2.97 4.93
C ARG A 44 -11.31 3.44 5.35
N ASP A 45 -11.15 3.94 6.57
CA ASP A 45 -9.86 4.48 7.01
C ASP A 45 -8.78 3.41 7.08
N THR A 46 -9.16 2.18 7.46
CA THR A 46 -8.24 1.03 7.44
C THR A 46 -7.79 0.71 6.03
N LEU A 47 -8.73 0.53 5.10
CA LEU A 47 -8.41 0.14 3.72
C LEU A 47 -7.63 1.23 3.00
N VAL A 48 -7.98 2.49 3.23
CA VAL A 48 -7.24 3.59 2.64
C VAL A 48 -5.84 3.71 3.25
N HIS A 49 -5.67 3.43 4.55
CA HIS A 49 -4.33 3.38 5.13
C HIS A 49 -3.45 2.33 4.45
N ILE A 50 -3.98 1.13 4.19
CA ILE A 50 -3.25 0.07 3.48
C ILE A 50 -2.87 0.53 2.06
N CYS A 51 -3.84 1.04 1.29
CA CYS A 51 -3.59 1.60 -0.04
C CYS A 51 -2.51 2.70 0.00
N GLY A 52 -2.60 3.63 0.94
CA GLY A 52 -1.64 4.70 1.11
C GLY A 52 -0.24 4.20 1.45
N ALA A 53 -0.13 3.23 2.35
CA ALA A 53 1.15 2.64 2.76
C ALA A 53 1.85 1.93 1.58
N GLU A 54 1.10 1.16 0.79
CA GLU A 54 1.63 0.53 -0.44
C GLU A 54 2.20 1.56 -1.42
N TRP A 55 1.50 2.69 -1.60
CA TRP A 55 1.95 3.76 -2.49
C TRP A 55 3.24 4.37 -1.98
N VAL A 56 3.27 4.77 -0.71
CA VAL A 56 4.43 5.40 -0.08
C VAL A 56 5.67 4.53 -0.21
N TRP A 57 5.56 3.23 0.07
CA TRP A 57 6.69 2.32 -0.04
C TRP A 57 7.14 2.12 -1.48
N LEU A 58 6.22 1.97 -2.43
CA LEU A 58 6.58 1.89 -3.84
C LEU A 58 7.28 3.16 -4.34
N GLU A 59 6.88 4.34 -3.87
CA GLU A 59 7.58 5.59 -4.16
C GLU A 59 9.01 5.59 -3.59
N ARG A 60 9.17 5.12 -2.34
CA ARG A 60 10.49 5.01 -1.68
C ARG A 60 11.42 4.03 -2.37
N CYS A 61 10.93 2.88 -2.83
CA CYS A 61 11.73 1.93 -3.61
C CYS A 61 12.22 2.54 -4.94
N HIS A 62 11.46 3.48 -5.50
CA HIS A 62 11.87 4.29 -6.66
C HIS A 62 12.72 5.52 -6.29
N GLY A 63 13.16 5.65 -5.04
CA GLY A 63 14.01 6.76 -4.58
C GLY A 63 13.26 8.07 -4.30
N ARG A 64 11.92 8.06 -4.29
CA ARG A 64 11.11 9.23 -3.93
C ARG A 64 10.62 9.11 -2.49
N SER A 65 10.67 10.20 -1.74
CA SER A 65 10.20 10.22 -0.34
C SER A 65 9.03 11.20 -0.20
N PRO A 66 7.78 10.77 -0.47
CA PRO A 66 6.60 11.60 -0.25
C PRO A 66 6.58 12.15 1.19
N ALA A 67 6.15 13.40 1.35
CA ALA A 67 6.03 14.04 2.66
C ALA A 67 4.74 13.65 3.39
N SER A 68 3.76 13.10 2.67
CA SER A 68 2.49 12.62 3.22
C SER A 68 1.91 11.50 2.36
N ILE A 69 0.92 10.80 2.91
CA ILE A 69 -0.02 9.97 2.13
C ILE A 69 -0.89 10.93 1.28
N PRO A 70 -1.33 10.53 0.07
CA PRO A 70 -2.26 11.32 -0.72
C PRO A 70 -3.52 11.68 0.07
N ASP A 71 -4.08 12.87 -0.17
CA ASP A 71 -5.37 13.21 0.41
C ASP A 71 -6.44 12.30 -0.18
N ILE A 72 -7.02 11.51 0.71
CA ILE A 72 -7.99 10.49 0.40
C ILE A 72 -9.33 10.81 1.04
N SER A 73 -9.50 11.98 1.66
CA SER A 73 -10.77 12.49 2.21
C SER A 73 -11.97 12.33 1.24
N GLN A 74 -11.69 12.39 -0.06
CA GLN A 74 -12.67 12.24 -1.14
C GLN A 74 -13.14 10.79 -1.35
N VAL A 75 -12.39 9.79 -0.87
CA VAL A 75 -12.79 8.37 -0.95
C VAL A 75 -13.88 8.10 0.09
N ARG A 76 -15.13 8.07 -0.38
CA ARG A 76 -16.31 7.86 0.48
C ARG A 76 -17.10 6.60 0.14
N SER A 77 -16.71 5.88 -0.91
CA SER A 77 -17.33 4.64 -1.36
C SER A 77 -16.29 3.59 -1.73
N MET A 78 -16.72 2.33 -1.73
CA MET A 78 -15.87 1.22 -2.19
C MET A 78 -15.51 1.32 -3.68
N ALA A 79 -16.39 1.90 -4.49
CA ALA A 79 -16.12 2.14 -5.91
C ALA A 79 -14.96 3.13 -6.09
N ALA A 80 -15.02 4.29 -5.42
CA ALA A 80 -13.96 5.29 -5.47
C ALA A 80 -12.61 4.72 -4.99
N LEU A 81 -12.63 3.93 -3.90
CA LEU A 81 -11.42 3.28 -3.41
C LEU A 81 -10.81 2.34 -4.47
N ARG A 82 -11.63 1.52 -5.14
CA ARG A 82 -11.17 0.57 -6.16
C ARG A 82 -10.57 1.29 -7.38
N GLU A 83 -11.17 2.39 -7.81
CA GLU A 83 -10.65 3.21 -8.92
C GLU A 83 -9.25 3.75 -8.61
N HIS A 84 -9.01 4.16 -7.36
CA HIS A 84 -7.69 4.62 -6.92
C HIS A 84 -6.69 3.47 -6.74
N TRP A 85 -7.10 2.37 -6.09
CA TRP A 85 -6.17 1.31 -5.69
C TRP A 85 -5.74 0.42 -6.86
N LYS A 86 -6.65 0.09 -7.79
CA LYS A 86 -6.35 -0.84 -8.88
C LYS A 86 -5.07 -0.49 -9.68
N PRO A 87 -4.91 0.72 -10.26
CA PRO A 87 -3.71 1.04 -11.02
C PRO A 87 -2.44 1.02 -10.16
N GLN A 88 -2.55 1.35 -8.88
CA GLN A 88 -1.44 1.32 -7.95
C GLN A 88 -1.01 -0.12 -7.64
N ALA A 89 -1.96 -1.02 -7.39
CA ALA A 89 -1.69 -2.44 -7.13
C ALA A 89 -1.05 -3.11 -8.36
N GLU A 90 -1.51 -2.78 -9.56
CA GLU A 90 -0.90 -3.25 -10.81
C GLU A 90 0.56 -2.75 -10.94
N ARG A 91 0.81 -1.46 -10.69
CA ARG A 91 2.17 -0.91 -10.72
C ARG A 91 3.09 -1.56 -9.69
N LEU A 92 2.58 -1.85 -8.49
CA LEU A 92 3.31 -2.55 -7.44
C LEU A 92 3.70 -3.95 -7.91
N LEU A 93 2.76 -4.75 -8.41
CA LEU A 93 3.07 -6.10 -8.88
C LEU A 93 4.04 -6.13 -10.06
N ILE A 94 3.93 -5.17 -11.00
CA ILE A 94 4.90 -5.03 -12.09
C ILE A 94 6.30 -4.76 -11.53
N PHE A 95 6.42 -3.83 -10.57
CA PHE A 95 7.69 -3.52 -9.92
C PHE A 95 8.28 -4.75 -9.23
N ILE A 96 7.51 -5.41 -8.37
CA ILE A 96 7.91 -6.60 -7.61
C ILE A 96 8.37 -7.74 -8.54
N ARG A 97 7.63 -8.00 -9.64
CA ARG A 97 7.98 -9.07 -10.58
C ARG A 97 9.29 -8.80 -11.32
N GLY A 98 9.62 -7.53 -11.54
CA GLY A 98 10.85 -7.09 -12.20
C GLY A 98 12.10 -7.06 -11.32
N LEU A 99 11.98 -7.24 -9.99
CA LEU A 99 13.12 -7.18 -9.09
C LEU A 99 14.10 -8.34 -9.31
N THR A 100 15.38 -8.00 -9.37
CA THR A 100 16.51 -8.92 -9.32
C THR A 100 17.09 -9.01 -7.90
N GLN A 101 18.03 -9.93 -7.68
CA GLN A 101 18.73 -10.00 -6.39
C GLN A 101 19.53 -8.72 -6.10
N ASP A 102 20.21 -8.18 -7.12
CA ASP A 102 20.97 -6.93 -6.99
C ASP A 102 20.07 -5.73 -6.61
N ASP A 103 18.85 -5.68 -7.14
CA ASP A 103 17.88 -4.64 -6.78
C ASP A 103 17.47 -4.71 -5.30
N LEU A 104 17.28 -5.92 -4.78
CA LEU A 104 16.92 -6.17 -3.38
C LEU A 104 18.07 -5.81 -2.44
N ASP A 105 19.30 -6.15 -2.81
CA ASP A 105 20.49 -5.90 -2.00
C ASP A 105 20.99 -4.44 -2.09
N ARG A 106 20.51 -3.68 -3.07
CA ARG A 106 20.78 -2.25 -3.20
C ARG A 106 20.27 -1.49 -1.97
N VAL A 107 21.15 -0.66 -1.40
CA VAL A 107 20.78 0.27 -0.33
C VAL A 107 19.90 1.38 -0.89
N MET A 108 18.69 1.52 -0.34
CA MET A 108 17.81 2.66 -0.58
C MET A 108 17.92 3.66 0.56
N GLU A 109 17.86 4.94 0.22
CA GLU A 109 17.71 6.04 1.18
C GLU A 109 16.29 6.59 1.07
N TYR A 110 15.62 6.80 2.21
CA TYR A 110 14.31 7.43 2.24
C TYR A 110 14.06 8.28 3.48
N ARG A 111 13.16 9.25 3.34
CA ARG A 111 12.67 10.09 4.43
C ARG A 111 11.27 9.64 4.85
N THR A 112 11.03 9.66 6.15
CA THR A 112 9.69 9.42 6.72
C THR A 112 8.94 10.74 6.90
N PHE A 113 7.64 10.70 7.17
CA PHE A 113 6.83 11.92 7.29
C PHE A 113 7.25 12.79 8.49
N ASN A 114 7.51 12.15 9.63
CA ASN A 114 7.73 12.83 10.91
C ASN A 114 9.11 12.54 11.54
N PHE A 115 9.90 11.64 10.95
CA PHE A 115 11.23 11.28 11.45
C PHE A 115 12.33 11.56 10.42
N GLY A 116 13.54 11.06 10.70
CA GLY A 116 14.74 11.29 9.93
C GLY A 116 14.82 10.55 8.59
N VAL A 117 16.05 10.51 8.07
CA VAL A 117 16.46 9.79 6.87
C VAL A 117 16.97 8.42 7.28
N TYR A 118 16.53 7.38 6.58
CA TYR A 118 16.90 5.99 6.80
C TYR A 118 17.66 5.45 5.59
N LYS A 119 18.53 4.48 5.83
CA LYS A 119 19.32 3.77 4.80
C LYS A 119 19.38 2.29 5.14
N ASN A 120 18.91 1.44 4.23
CA ASN A 120 18.95 0.00 4.37
C ASN A 120 18.85 -0.67 3.00
N PRO A 121 19.26 -1.94 2.86
CA PRO A 121 18.90 -2.76 1.70
C PRO A 121 17.39 -2.72 1.46
N MET A 122 16.95 -2.75 0.20
CA MET A 122 15.54 -2.61 -0.16
C MET A 122 14.64 -3.68 0.50
N TRP A 123 15.16 -4.88 0.75
CA TRP A 123 14.39 -5.96 1.37
C TRP A 123 14.16 -5.77 2.89
N GLN A 124 14.84 -4.83 3.54
CA GLN A 124 14.83 -4.59 4.99
C GLN A 124 13.90 -3.44 5.39
#